data_AF-A0A5C8U032-F1
#
_entry.id   AF-A0A5C8U032-F1
#
_cell.length_a   1.000
_cell.length_b   1.000
_cell.length_c   1.000
_cell.angle_alpha   90.00
_cell.angle_beta   90.00
_cell.angle_gamma   90.00
#
_symmetry.space_group_name_H-M   'P 1'
#
loop_
_entity.id
_entity.type
_entity.pdbx_description
1 polymer ?
#
loop_
_entity_poly.entity_id
_entity_poly.type
_entity_poly.pdbx_seq_one_letter_code
_entity_poly.pdbx_strand_id
1 'polypeptide(L)'
;MPNRRRGEVPLTFGAERYTLCLTLGALAELEDTLKAGDVVGLAERFSSGRLSARDVIVLLGAALRGGGHDLDDAAVARLPLAG
;
A
#
# COMPACT_ATOMS: atom_id res chain seq x y z
N MET A 1 12.08 -11.80 -8.17
CA MET A 1 11.33 -12.59 -7.16
C MET A 1 11.25 -11.78 -5.87
N PRO A 2 10.11 -11.74 -5.17
CA PRO A 2 9.94 -10.93 -3.96
C PRO A 2 10.82 -11.44 -2.80
N ASN A 3 11.56 -10.55 -2.17
CA ASN A 3 12.40 -10.83 -1.01
C ASN A 3 11.60 -10.75 0.31
N ARG A 4 11.23 -11.93 0.84
CA ARG A 4 10.49 -12.04 2.10
C ARG A 4 11.22 -11.44 3.31
N ARG A 5 12.56 -11.41 3.32
CA ARG A 5 13.35 -10.79 4.41
C ARG A 5 13.24 -9.27 4.42
N ARG A 6 12.92 -8.67 3.27
CA ARG A 6 12.62 -7.23 3.14
C ARG A 6 11.13 -6.92 3.32
N GLY A 7 10.28 -7.92 3.55
CA GLY A 7 8.84 -7.74 3.58
C GLY A 7 8.23 -7.46 2.21
N GLU A 8 8.89 -7.88 1.12
CA GLU A 8 8.32 -7.74 -0.22
C GLU A 8 7.18 -8.73 -0.46
N VAL A 9 6.08 -8.24 -1.03
CA VAL A 9 4.89 -9.03 -1.37
C VAL A 9 4.55 -8.80 -2.84
N PRO A 10 4.35 -9.85 -3.65
CA PRO A 10 3.91 -9.67 -5.02
C PRO A 10 2.40 -9.38 -5.06
N LEU A 11 1.98 -8.49 -5.94
CA LEU A 11 0.57 -8.25 -6.26
C LEU A 11 0.40 -8.16 -7.78
N THR A 12 -0.71 -8.67 -8.30
CA THR A 12 -1.02 -8.59 -9.73
C THR A 12 -2.22 -7.67 -9.93
N PHE A 13 -2.08 -6.68 -10.80
CA PHE A 13 -3.19 -5.85 -11.28
C PHE A 13 -3.36 -6.09 -12.77
N GLY A 14 -4.50 -6.66 -13.18
CA GLY A 14 -4.71 -7.11 -14.55
C GLY A 14 -3.64 -8.12 -15.00
N ALA A 15 -2.89 -7.76 -16.04
CA ALA A 15 -1.80 -8.60 -16.59
C ALA A 15 -0.43 -8.27 -15.99
N GLU A 16 -0.30 -7.20 -15.20
CA GLU A 16 0.98 -6.72 -14.71
C GLU A 16 1.22 -7.12 -13.25
N ARG A 17 2.47 -7.51 -12.96
CA ARG A 17 2.90 -7.95 -11.64
C ARG A 17 3.79 -6.89 -11.00
N TYR A 18 3.38 -6.46 -9.82
CA TYR A 18 4.07 -5.48 -9.01
C TYR A 18 4.68 -6.16 -7.77
N THR A 19 5.72 -5.52 -7.24
CA THR A 19 6.28 -5.84 -5.93
C THR A 19 5.89 -4.72 -4.99
N LEU A 20 5.24 -5.06 -3.89
CA LEU A 20 4.90 -4.15 -2.80
C LEU A 20 5.92 -4.28 -1.68
N CYS A 21 6.26 -3.17 -1.02
CA CYS A 21 7.07 -3.19 0.20
C CYS A 21 6.70 -2.02 1.10
N LEU A 22 6.33 -2.32 2.35
CA LEU A 22 6.11 -1.30 3.38
C LEU A 22 7.46 -0.94 4.02
N THR A 23 8.17 -0.02 3.37
CA THR A 23 9.39 0.57 3.94
C THR A 23 9.04 1.53 5.08
N LEU A 24 10.03 1.93 5.88
CA LEU A 24 9.82 2.96 6.92
C LEU A 24 9.27 4.27 6.34
N GLY A 25 9.73 4.66 5.14
CA GLY A 25 9.20 5.83 4.44
C GLY A 25 7.74 5.65 4.02
N ALA A 26 7.37 4.47 3.51
CA ALA A 26 5.99 4.15 3.15
C ALA A 26 5.08 4.16 4.39
N LEU A 27 5.55 3.64 5.53
CA LEU A 27 4.77 3.68 6.78
C LEU A 27 4.56 5.12 7.27
N ALA A 28 5.60 5.94 7.26
CA ALA A 28 5.49 7.35 7.64
C ALA A 28 4.52 8.13 6.73
N GLU A 29 4.55 7.84 5.42
CA GLU A 29 3.59 8.41 4.46
C GLU A 29 2.14 8.02 4.77
N LEU A 30 1.90 6.77 5.17
CA LEU A 30 0.58 6.29 5.56
C LEU A 30 0.08 6.93 6.85
N GLU A 31 0.95 7.08 7.85
CA GLU A 31 0.61 7.74 9.11
C GLU A 31 0.15 9.19 8.87
N ASP A 32 0.87 9.93 8.03
CA ASP A 32 0.53 11.31 7.70
C ASP A 32 -0.74 11.41 6.85
N THR A 33 -0.89 10.54 5.84
CA THR A 33 -2.04 10.58 4.92
C THR A 33 -3.34 10.14 5.60
N LEU A 34 -3.27 9.09 6.44
CA LEU A 34 -4.44 8.51 7.12
C LEU A 34 -4.70 9.12 8.50
N LYS A 35 -3.82 10.04 8.96
CA LYS A 35 -3.89 10.70 10.27
C LYS A 35 -4.05 9.70 11.42
N ALA A 36 -3.30 8.61 11.32
CA ALA A 36 -3.39 7.47 12.24
C ALA A 36 -2.49 7.61 13.49
N GLY A 37 -1.66 8.65 13.55
CA GLY A 37 -0.78 8.94 14.68
C GLY A 37 0.51 8.11 14.65
N ASP A 38 0.37 6.79 14.69
CA ASP A 38 1.48 5.84 14.63
C ASP A 38 1.10 4.54 13.90
N VAL A 39 2.09 3.66 13.72
CA VAL A 39 1.93 2.34 13.09
C VAL A 39 0.88 1.48 13.81
N VAL A 40 0.72 1.62 15.13
CA VAL A 40 -0.28 0.86 15.90
C VAL A 40 -1.67 1.36 15.54
N GLY A 41 -1.89 2.66 15.47
CA GLY A 41 -3.13 3.28 15.01
C GLY A 41 -3.49 2.90 13.57
N LEU A 42 -2.49 2.77 12.68
CA LEU A 42 -2.70 2.22 11.33
C LEU A 42 -3.20 0.77 11.38
N ALA A 43 -2.55 -0.08 12.18
CA ALA A 43 -2.93 -1.49 12.32
C ALA A 43 -4.34 -1.64 12.91
N GLU A 44 -4.69 -0.84 13.93
CA GLU A 44 -6.04 -0.81 14.51
C GLU A 44 -7.09 -0.36 13.48
N ARG A 45 -6.79 0.70 12.73
CA ARG A 45 -7.67 1.19 11.67
C ARG A 45 -7.95 0.10 10.63
N PHE A 46 -6.92 -0.59 10.17
CA PHE A 46 -7.05 -1.65 9.16
C PHE A 46 -7.72 -2.91 9.69
N SER A 47 -7.44 -3.30 10.93
CA SER A 47 -8.05 -4.49 11.56
C SER A 47 -9.51 -4.29 11.97
N SER A 48 -9.94 -3.04 12.20
CA SER A 48 -11.32 -2.72 12.58
C SER A 48 -12.36 -2.90 11.48
N GLY A 49 -11.95 -3.28 10.26
CA GLY A 49 -12.85 -3.50 9.12
C GLY A 49 -13.42 -2.22 8.50
N ARG A 50 -12.99 -1.03 8.95
CA ARG A 50 -13.46 0.28 8.47
C ARG A 50 -12.59 0.86 7.36
N LEU A 51 -12.01 0.01 6.51
CA LEU A 51 -11.23 0.45 5.35
C LEU A 51 -12.17 0.95 4.25
N SER A 52 -12.08 2.24 3.93
CA SER A 52 -12.69 2.80 2.73
C SER A 52 -11.87 2.46 1.48
N ALA A 53 -12.47 2.57 0.31
CA ALA A 53 -11.75 2.42 -0.97
C ALA A 53 -10.57 3.41 -1.07
N ARG A 54 -10.72 4.62 -0.52
CA ARG A 54 -9.65 5.61 -0.45
C ARG A 54 -8.48 5.13 0.42
N ASP A 55 -8.76 4.55 1.57
CA ASP A 55 -7.72 4.02 2.46
C ASP A 55 -6.93 2.90 1.77
N VAL A 56 -7.61 2.05 1.00
CA VAL A 56 -6.98 0.98 0.20
C VAL A 56 -6.08 1.57 -0.90
N ILE A 57 -6.54 2.60 -1.61
CA ILE A 57 -5.74 3.27 -2.65
C ILE A 57 -4.47 3.87 -2.06
N VAL A 58 -4.59 4.59 -0.94
CA VAL A 58 -3.45 5.20 -0.22
C VAL A 58 -2.47 4.12 0.26
N LEU A 59 -2.97 3.03 0.84
CA LEU A 59 -2.17 1.88 1.26
C LEU A 59 -1.39 1.27 0.10
N LEU A 60 -2.07 1.01 -1.01
CA LEU A 60 -1.46 0.43 -2.19
C LEU A 60 -0.43 1.37 -2.83
N GLY A 61 -0.72 2.68 -2.88
CA GLY A 61 0.21 3.70 -3.37
C GLY A 61 1.52 3.71 -2.60
N ALA A 62 1.44 3.83 -1.27
CA ALA A 62 2.64 3.83 -0.43
C ALA A 62 3.43 2.51 -0.55
N ALA A 63 2.74 1.37 -0.60
CA ALA A 63 3.38 0.06 -0.74
C ALA A 63 4.02 -0.16 -2.12
N LEU A 64 3.40 0.34 -3.20
CA LEU A 64 3.94 0.32 -4.56
C LEU A 64 5.20 1.17 -4.66
N ARG A 65 5.16 2.40 -4.14
CA ARG A 65 6.32 3.31 -4.05
C ARG A 65 7.46 2.69 -3.27
N GLY A 66 7.16 2.11 -2.10
CA GLY A 66 8.16 1.39 -1.29
C GLY A 66 8.72 0.14 -1.98
N GLY A 67 7.96 -0.46 -2.88
CA GLY A 67 8.36 -1.58 -3.74
C GLY A 67 9.13 -1.18 -4.99
N GLY A 68 9.35 0.11 -5.22
CA GLY A 68 10.09 0.66 -6.36
C GLY A 68 9.24 1.05 -7.57
N HIS A 69 7.93 1.17 -7.41
CA HIS A 69 7.00 1.57 -8.48
C HIS A 69 6.53 3.01 -8.26
N ASP A 70 6.88 3.91 -9.18
CA ASP A 70 6.53 5.33 -9.09
C ASP A 70 5.10 5.58 -9.58
N LEU A 71 4.14 5.24 -8.74
CA LEU A 71 2.70 5.41 -8.99
C LEU A 71 2.10 6.32 -7.92
N ASP A 72 1.41 7.37 -8.35
CA ASP A 72 0.61 8.22 -7.48
C ASP A 72 -0.76 7.59 -7.20
N ASP A 73 -1.47 8.12 -6.19
CA ASP A 73 -2.75 7.58 -5.75
C ASP A 73 -3.81 7.62 -6.88
N ALA A 74 -3.72 8.59 -7.80
CA ALA A 74 -4.61 8.68 -8.95
C ALA A 74 -4.33 7.59 -9.99
N ALA A 75 -3.07 7.22 -10.21
CA ALA A 75 -2.68 6.11 -11.04
C ALA A 75 -3.12 4.78 -10.42
N VAL A 76 -2.91 4.61 -9.11
CA VAL A 76 -3.36 3.42 -8.37
C VAL A 76 -4.88 3.24 -8.46
N ALA A 77 -5.65 4.32 -8.34
CA ALA A 77 -7.11 4.27 -8.45
C ALA A 77 -7.61 3.81 -9.84
N ARG A 78 -6.77 3.89 -10.87
CA ARG A 78 -7.07 3.45 -12.24
C ARG A 78 -6.60 2.03 -12.52
N LEU A 79 -5.86 1.40 -11.62
CA LEU A 79 -5.38 0.03 -11.82
C LEU A 79 -6.57 -0.95 -11.84
N PRO A 80 -6.58 -1.91 -12.78
CA PRO A 80 -7.62 -2.93 -12.80
C PRO A 80 -7.39 -3.89 -11.63
N LEU A 81 -8.34 -3.94 -10.70
CA LEU A 81 -8.44 -5.06 -9.77
C LEU A 81 -8.87 -6.28 -10.59
N ALA A 82 -7.96 -7.24 -10.76
CA ALA A 82 -8.31 -8.52 -11.36
C ALA A 82 -9.26 -9.25 -10.40
N GLY A 83 -10.48 -9.55 -10.86
CA GLY A 83 -11.37 -10.52 -10.25
C GLY A 83 -11.07 -11.92 -10.76
#